data_AF-A0A8C5YD85-F1
#
_entry.id   AF-A0A8C5YD85-F1
#
_cell.length_a   1.000
_cell.length_b   1.000
_cell.length_c   1.000
_cell.angle_alpha   90.00
_cell.angle_beta   90.00
_cell.angle_gamma   90.00
#
_symmetry.space_group_name_H-M   'P 1'
#
loop_
_entity.id
_entity.type
_entity.pdbx_description
1 polymer ?
#
loop_
_entity_poly.entity_id
_entity_poly.type
_entity_poly.pdbx_seq_one_letter_code
_entity_poly.pdbx_strand_id
1 'polypeptide(L)'
;MSSALLLLLGVTLTLPGLLCQLLRHNSVFNVSALPVQWTAEQEQCGSGEGCQDTLISLRTAMVVISKGCTKGEDHEARVTLHRTGPPLRVSYTHVCREADLCNDLSTAQCTGGGPRGAG
;
A
#
# COMPACT_ATOMS: atom_id res chain seq x y z
N MET A 1 33.43 -48.32 12.95
CA MET A 1 32.41 -48.14 11.90
C MET A 1 31.16 -47.58 12.60
N SER A 2 31.22 -46.33 13.07
CA SER A 2 30.56 -45.15 12.48
C SER A 2 29.12 -45.40 12.02
N SER A 3 28.14 -44.90 12.78
CA SER A 3 26.80 -44.58 12.26
C SER A 3 26.08 -43.63 13.22
N ALA A 4 26.66 -42.45 13.40
CA ALA A 4 25.93 -41.29 13.89
C ALA A 4 25.18 -40.69 12.69
N LEU A 5 24.01 -41.25 12.39
CA LEU A 5 23.16 -40.78 11.30
C LEU A 5 22.51 -39.47 11.75
N LEU A 6 23.01 -38.37 11.19
CA LEU A 6 22.57 -37.00 11.46
C LEU A 6 21.05 -36.86 11.26
N LEU A 7 20.33 -36.54 12.33
CA LEU A 7 18.99 -35.97 12.29
C LEU A 7 19.10 -34.54 11.73
N LEU A 8 18.96 -34.38 10.41
CA LEU A 8 18.71 -33.08 9.80
C LEU A 8 17.27 -32.65 10.14
N LEU A 9 17.09 -31.99 11.30
CA LEU A 9 15.96 -31.08 11.46
C LEU A 9 16.22 -29.89 10.52
N GLY A 10 15.66 -29.96 9.32
CA GLY A 10 15.54 -28.80 8.43
C GLY A 10 14.60 -27.80 9.09
N VAL A 11 15.17 -26.86 9.87
CA VAL A 11 14.43 -25.68 10.31
C VAL A 11 14.19 -24.85 9.06
N THR A 12 12.99 -24.95 8.49
CA THR A 12 12.52 -23.97 7.52
C THR A 12 12.38 -22.64 8.26
N LEU A 13 13.41 -21.79 8.18
CA LEU A 13 13.31 -20.39 8.59
C LEU A 13 12.34 -19.71 7.62
N THR A 14 11.05 -19.73 7.95
CA THR A 14 10.09 -18.83 7.31
C THR A 14 10.47 -17.43 7.76
N LEU A 15 10.97 -16.60 6.84
CA LEU A 15 11.14 -15.19 7.17
C LEU A 15 9.77 -14.62 7.57
N PRO A 16 9.69 -13.90 8.70
CA PRO A 16 8.48 -13.16 9.01
C PRO A 16 8.15 -12.25 7.83
N GLY A 17 6.86 -12.14 7.50
CA GLY A 17 6.44 -11.25 6.42
C GLY A 17 6.67 -9.78 6.75
N LEU A 18 6.38 -8.90 5.81
CA LEU A 18 6.43 -7.45 6.03
C LEU A 18 5.29 -7.01 6.95
N LEU A 19 5.55 -6.02 7.80
CA LEU A 19 4.51 -5.27 8.49
C LEU A 19 4.03 -4.15 7.56
N CYS A 20 2.73 -4.07 7.28
CA CYS A 20 2.17 -3.05 6.39
C CYS A 20 1.11 -2.22 7.11
N GLN A 21 0.87 -1.02 6.62
CA GLN A 21 -0.28 -0.23 7.05
C GLN A 21 -1.56 -0.85 6.46
N LEU A 22 -2.65 -0.83 7.23
CA LEU A 22 -3.97 -1.37 6.88
C LEU A 22 -5.05 -0.30 7.02
N LEU A 23 -5.93 -0.22 6.03
CA LEU A 23 -7.20 0.49 6.13
C LEU A 23 -8.36 -0.48 5.83
N ARG A 24 -9.06 -0.94 6.88
CA ARG A 24 -10.13 -1.95 6.78
C ARG A 24 -11.36 -1.52 5.97
N HIS A 25 -11.50 -0.22 5.68
CA HIS A 25 -12.66 0.33 4.99
C HIS A 25 -12.25 1.37 3.96
N ASN A 26 -13.00 1.43 2.85
CA ASN A 26 -12.89 2.51 1.88
C ASN A 26 -13.23 3.82 2.59
N SER A 27 -12.24 4.69 2.75
CA SER A 27 -12.45 6.00 3.37
C SER A 27 -12.80 7.01 2.29
N VAL A 28 -13.99 7.59 2.39
CA VAL A 28 -14.48 8.61 1.46
C VAL A 28 -14.36 9.98 2.13
N PHE A 29 -13.60 10.86 1.51
CA PHE A 29 -13.42 12.24 1.94
C PHE A 29 -13.98 13.19 0.89
N ASN A 30 -14.62 14.28 1.34
CA ASN A 30 -15.04 15.33 0.42
C ASN A 30 -13.82 16.12 -0.06
N VAL A 31 -13.77 16.49 -1.34
CA VAL A 31 -12.70 17.33 -1.89
C VAL A 31 -12.63 18.70 -1.21
N SER A 32 -13.73 19.20 -0.66
CA SER A 32 -13.73 20.45 0.13
C SER A 32 -12.95 20.34 1.44
N ALA A 33 -12.65 19.13 1.89
CA ALA A 33 -11.87 18.86 3.09
C ALA A 33 -10.37 18.62 2.79
N LEU A 34 -9.91 18.88 1.57
CA LEU A 34 -8.51 18.68 1.19
C LEU A 34 -7.59 19.79 1.73
N PRO A 35 -6.33 19.46 2.10
CA PRO A 35 -5.75 18.12 2.11
C PRO A 35 -6.35 17.27 3.22
N VAL A 36 -6.68 16.02 2.91
CA VAL A 36 -7.19 15.09 3.92
C VAL A 36 -6.01 14.35 4.52
N GLN A 37 -6.09 14.06 5.81
CA GLN A 37 -5.15 13.22 6.51
C GLN A 37 -5.90 12.05 7.14
N TRP A 38 -5.27 10.88 7.15
CA TRP A 38 -5.84 9.69 7.75
C TRP A 38 -4.79 8.90 8.52
N THR A 39 -5.25 8.18 9.54
CA THR A 39 -4.47 7.19 10.27
C THR A 39 -4.81 5.81 9.76
N ALA A 40 -3.82 4.93 9.71
CA ALA A 40 -4.00 3.53 9.33
C ALA A 40 -3.60 2.61 10.49
N GLU A 41 -4.24 1.44 10.53
CA GLU A 41 -3.85 0.34 11.40
C GLU A 41 -2.61 -0.35 10.83
N GLN A 42 -2.11 -1.39 11.50
CA GLN A 42 -1.00 -2.20 11.00
C GLN A 42 -1.44 -3.66 10.87
N GLU A 43 -0.91 -4.35 9.87
CA GLU A 43 -1.11 -5.78 9.68
C GLU A 43 0.18 -6.48 9.30
N GLN A 44 0.32 -7.73 9.75
CA GLN A 44 1.44 -8.59 9.42
C GLN A 44 1.11 -9.38 8.15
N CYS A 45 1.89 -9.21 7.10
CA CYS A 45 1.68 -9.88 5.82
C CYS A 45 2.20 -11.32 5.79
N GLY A 46 1.70 -12.09 4.83
CA GLY A 46 2.25 -13.41 4.52
C GLY A 46 3.64 -13.33 3.92
N SER A 47 4.40 -14.42 4.01
CA SER A 47 5.72 -14.50 3.35
C SER A 47 5.59 -14.28 1.84
N GLY A 48 6.37 -13.33 1.31
CA GLY A 48 6.38 -12.94 -0.11
C GLY A 48 5.33 -11.91 -0.52
N GLU A 49 4.42 -11.52 0.37
CA GLU A 49 3.52 -10.39 0.13
C GLU A 49 4.24 -9.06 0.37
N GLY A 50 3.79 -8.00 -0.31
CA GLY A 50 4.25 -6.62 -0.15
C GLY A 50 3.13 -5.71 0.36
N CYS A 51 3.46 -4.44 0.59
CA CYS A 51 2.49 -3.44 1.00
C CYS A 51 1.90 -2.70 -0.21
N GLN A 52 0.64 -2.28 -0.12
CA GLN A 52 -0.08 -1.54 -1.17
C GLN A 52 -0.69 -0.25 -0.63
N ASP A 53 -0.69 0.78 -1.48
CA ASP A 53 -1.57 1.94 -1.40
C ASP A 53 -2.36 2.11 -2.69
N THR A 54 -3.69 2.23 -2.61
CA THR A 54 -4.56 2.57 -3.74
C THR A 54 -5.57 3.64 -3.37
N LEU A 55 -5.62 4.71 -4.15
CA LEU A 55 -6.51 5.84 -3.95
C LEU A 55 -7.10 6.30 -5.28
N ILE A 56 -8.36 6.69 -5.29
CA ILE A 56 -9.02 7.31 -6.43
C ILE A 56 -9.54 8.67 -6.04
N SER A 57 -9.14 9.68 -6.79
CA SER A 57 -9.72 11.01 -6.74
C SER A 57 -10.74 11.19 -7.86
N LEU A 58 -11.94 11.57 -7.46
CA LEU A 58 -13.05 12.02 -8.29
C LEU A 58 -13.18 13.54 -8.15
N ARG A 59 -13.94 14.18 -9.04
CA ARG A 59 -14.19 15.64 -9.00
C ARG A 59 -14.63 16.14 -7.61
N THR A 60 -15.49 15.40 -6.92
CA THR A 60 -16.14 15.83 -5.68
C THR A 60 -15.76 15.00 -4.46
N ALA A 61 -15.01 13.92 -4.65
CA ALA A 61 -14.64 13.03 -3.56
C ALA A 61 -13.24 12.43 -3.77
N MET A 62 -12.55 12.21 -2.68
CA MET A 62 -11.39 11.35 -2.61
C MET A 62 -11.79 10.03 -1.95
N VAL A 63 -11.40 8.92 -2.55
CA VAL A 63 -11.70 7.58 -2.06
C VAL A 63 -10.38 6.85 -1.85
N VAL A 64 -10.00 6.62 -0.60
CA VAL A 64 -8.94 5.66 -0.27
C VAL A 64 -9.54 4.28 -0.45
N ILE A 65 -9.03 3.51 -1.41
CA ILE A 65 -9.60 2.22 -1.80
C ILE A 65 -9.00 1.09 -0.99
N SER A 66 -7.68 1.07 -0.85
CA SER A 66 -7.02 0.02 -0.09
C SER A 66 -5.67 0.50 0.42
N LYS A 67 -5.35 0.00 1.61
CA LYS A 67 -4.02 0.02 2.21
C LYS A 67 -3.88 -1.33 2.90
N GLY A 68 -2.84 -2.09 2.56
CA GLY A 68 -2.64 -3.43 3.14
C GLY A 68 -1.70 -4.34 2.35
N CYS A 69 -1.69 -5.62 2.73
CA CYS A 69 -0.89 -6.67 2.10
C CYS A 69 -1.37 -7.01 0.69
N THR A 70 -0.44 -7.31 -0.20
CA THR A 70 -0.73 -7.70 -1.59
C THR A 70 0.28 -8.69 -2.15
N LYS A 71 -0.19 -9.51 -3.11
CA LYS A 71 0.67 -10.35 -3.97
C LYS A 71 1.04 -9.65 -5.28
N GLY A 72 0.60 -8.41 -5.49
CA GLY A 72 0.91 -7.63 -6.68
C GLY A 72 2.40 -7.42 -6.88
N GLU A 73 2.81 -7.16 -8.12
CA GLU A 73 4.20 -6.82 -8.43
C GLU A 73 4.56 -5.44 -7.87
N ASP A 74 5.81 -5.31 -7.45
CA ASP A 74 6.34 -4.02 -6.99
C ASP A 74 6.29 -3.00 -8.12
N HIS A 75 5.91 -1.78 -7.77
CA HIS A 75 6.05 -0.66 -8.65
C HIS A 75 6.11 0.64 -7.85
N GLU A 76 6.95 1.54 -8.31
CA GLU A 76 7.00 2.93 -7.83
C GLU A 76 5.61 3.58 -7.83
N ALA A 77 5.47 4.61 -6.99
CA ALA A 77 4.26 5.41 -6.91
C ALA A 77 3.85 5.94 -8.30
N ARG A 78 2.62 5.63 -8.71
CA ARG A 78 2.08 5.99 -10.03
C ARG A 78 0.79 6.76 -9.87
N VAL A 79 0.68 7.87 -10.62
CA VAL A 79 -0.54 8.66 -10.73
C VAL A 79 -1.07 8.55 -12.15
N THR A 80 -2.28 7.99 -12.30
CA THR A 80 -2.90 7.77 -13.60
C THR A 80 -4.11 8.67 -13.76
N LEU A 81 -4.11 9.47 -14.83
CA LEU A 81 -5.26 10.24 -15.24
C LEU A 81 -6.16 9.38 -16.13
N HIS A 82 -7.32 8.98 -15.62
CA HIS A 82 -8.27 8.12 -16.34
C HIS A 82 -9.10 8.89 -17.36
N ARG A 83 -9.35 10.19 -17.14
CA ARG A 83 -10.13 11.05 -18.04
C ARG A 83 -9.70 12.50 -17.96
N THR A 84 -9.42 13.12 -19.10
CA THR A 84 -9.05 14.54 -19.24
C THR A 84 -10.25 15.49 -19.31
N GLY A 85 -11.48 14.96 -19.47
CA GLY A 85 -12.72 15.74 -19.54
C GLY A 85 -13.61 15.59 -18.30
N PRO A 86 -14.56 16.51 -18.05
CA PRO A 86 -15.54 16.40 -16.98
C PRO A 86 -16.31 15.06 -16.99
N PRO A 87 -16.42 14.33 -15.84
CA PRO A 87 -15.65 14.50 -14.62
C PRO A 87 -14.24 13.89 -14.70
N LEU A 88 -13.24 14.65 -14.20
CA LEU A 88 -11.86 14.22 -14.02
C LEU A 88 -11.83 13.04 -13.02
N ARG A 89 -11.02 12.02 -13.33
CA ARG A 89 -10.76 10.89 -12.43
C ARG A 89 -9.27 10.56 -12.45
N VAL A 90 -8.66 10.55 -11.28
CA VAL A 90 -7.23 10.26 -11.07
C VAL A 90 -7.12 9.07 -10.13
N SER A 91 -6.17 8.17 -10.36
CA SER A 91 -5.80 7.15 -9.37
C SER A 91 -4.35 7.29 -8.96
N TYR A 92 -4.07 6.95 -7.72
CA TYR A 92 -2.74 6.70 -7.21
C TYR A 92 -2.60 5.22 -6.86
N THR A 93 -1.49 4.60 -7.24
CA THR A 93 -1.13 3.25 -6.80
C THR A 93 0.34 3.21 -6.40
N HIS A 94 0.67 2.43 -5.38
CA HIS A 94 2.03 2.09 -4.98
C HIS A 94 2.05 0.65 -4.44
N VAL A 95 3.03 -0.16 -4.85
CA VAL A 95 3.28 -1.49 -4.29
C VAL A 95 4.76 -1.62 -3.98
N CYS A 96 5.08 -1.93 -2.74
CA CYS A 96 6.44 -1.86 -2.20
C CYS A 96 6.76 -3.06 -1.30
N ARG A 97 8.04 -3.42 -1.21
CA ARG A 97 8.56 -4.59 -0.45
C ARG A 97 9.91 -4.32 0.22
N GLU A 98 10.44 -3.10 0.10
CA GLU A 98 11.78 -2.74 0.56
C GLU A 98 11.90 -2.66 2.08
N ALA A 99 10.82 -2.33 2.79
CA ALA A 99 10.82 -2.16 4.24
C ALA A 99 9.41 -2.28 4.84
N ASP A 100 9.36 -2.53 6.14
CA ASP A 100 8.12 -2.44 6.92
C ASP A 100 7.50 -1.04 6.78
N LEU A 101 6.18 -1.01 6.65
CA LEU A 101 5.34 0.19 6.56
C LEU A 101 5.64 1.08 5.34
N CYS A 102 6.26 0.55 4.28
CA CYS A 102 6.60 1.29 3.05
C CYS A 102 5.37 1.87 2.32
N ASN A 103 4.16 1.33 2.56
CA ASN A 103 2.93 1.95 2.12
C ASN A 103 2.55 3.06 3.12
N ASP A 104 3.19 4.21 3.02
CA ASP A 104 3.16 5.26 4.06
C ASP A 104 2.20 6.43 3.72
N LEU A 105 1.52 6.38 2.57
CA LEU A 105 0.65 7.47 2.14
C LEU A 105 -0.46 7.72 3.17
N SER A 106 -0.40 8.89 3.81
CA SER A 106 -1.30 9.31 4.90
C SER A 106 -1.96 10.66 4.64
N THR A 107 -1.59 11.30 3.53
CA THR A 107 -2.20 12.54 3.06
C THR A 107 -2.35 12.52 1.56
N ALA A 108 -3.36 13.21 1.06
CA ALA A 108 -3.45 13.47 -0.36
C ALA A 108 -4.03 14.86 -0.62
N GLN A 109 -3.50 15.48 -1.68
CA GLN A 109 -3.90 16.79 -2.14
C GLN A 109 -4.21 16.72 -3.64
N CYS A 110 -5.28 17.38 -4.06
CA CYS A 110 -5.63 17.51 -5.48
C CYS A 110 -4.87 18.66 -6.14
N THR A 111 -3.54 18.69 -6.05
CA THR A 111 -2.73 19.51 -6.95
C THR A 111 -2.27 18.61 -8.10
N GLY A 112 -2.10 19.16 -9.31
CA GLY A 112 -1.77 18.39 -10.52
C GLY A 112 -0.47 17.57 -10.47
N GLY A 113 0.23 17.54 -9.33
CA GLY A 113 1.40 16.70 -9.06
C GLY A 113 1.13 15.41 -8.27
N GLY A 114 -0.12 15.11 -7.90
CA GLY A 114 -0.48 13.88 -7.19
C GLY A 114 -0.16 13.87 -5.69
N PRO A 115 -0.57 12.83 -4.94
CA PRO A 115 -0.24 12.66 -3.53
C PRO A 115 1.27 12.47 -3.35
N ARG A 116 1.85 13.09 -2.31
CA ARG A 116 3.25 12.86 -1.90
C ARG A 116 3.26 11.93 -0.68
N GLY A 117 3.93 10.78 -0.79
CA GLY A 117 4.36 9.98 0.37
C GLY A 117 5.60 10.59 1.00
N ALA A 118 5.85 10.31 2.28
CA ALA A 118 7.04 10.74 2.99
C ALA A 118 8.11 9.64 2.83
N GLY A 119 9.09 9.90 1.94
CA GLY A 119 10.28 9.06 1.83
C GLY A 119 11.15 9.07 3.08
#